data_AF-A0A524CCI1-F1
#
_entry.id   AF-A0A524CCI1-F1
#
_cell.length_a   1.000
_cell.length_b   1.000
_cell.length_c   1.000
_cell.angle_alpha   90.00
_cell.angle_beta   90.00
_cell.angle_gamma   90.00
#
_symmetry.space_group_name_H-M   'P 1'
#
loop_
_entity.id
_entity.type
_entity.pdbx_description
1 polymer ?
#
loop_
_entity_poly.entity_id
_entity_poly.type
_entity_poly.pdbx_seq_one_letter_code
_entity_poly.pdbx_strand_id
1 'polypeptide(L)'
;MLDIILIQHEGTGINLVEYRQNHTRIGTEHSAIFSGFLSAIQNITTELNIGTVILISTKGSRGHNCIIVPQSPINVILLADHDDPIDLWREQGHIIATKFLESYGTNFNPHDLTKFRGFSSILKDLCSTHDYCE
;
A
#
# COMPACT_ATOMS: atom_id res chain seq x y z
N MET A 1 3.00 6.94 12.64
CA MET A 1 4.12 6.17 12.11
C MET A 1 3.62 5.23 11.01
N LEU A 2 4.45 4.97 9.97
CA LEU A 2 4.08 4.04 8.89
C LEU A 2 4.30 2.59 9.33
N ASP A 3 3.29 1.75 9.27
CA ASP A 3 3.41 0.32 9.58
C ASP A 3 3.71 -0.52 8.33
N ILE A 4 2.86 -0.41 7.31
CA ILE A 4 2.83 -1.34 6.17
C ILE A 4 2.77 -0.57 4.86
N ILE A 5 3.54 -1.02 3.88
CA ILE A 5 3.41 -0.67 2.47
C ILE A 5 3.01 -1.93 1.70
N LEU A 6 1.90 -1.87 0.96
CA LEU A 6 1.52 -2.89 -0.01
C LEU A 6 1.55 -2.29 -1.40
N ILE A 7 2.09 -3.04 -2.36
CA ILE A 7 1.91 -2.76 -3.79
C ILE A 7 1.01 -3.86 -4.31
N GLN A 8 -0.19 -3.49 -4.74
CA GLN A 8 -1.22 -4.42 -5.18
C GLN A 8 -1.51 -4.23 -6.67
N HIS A 9 -1.70 -5.31 -7.41
CA HIS A 9 -2.16 -5.20 -8.79
C HIS A 9 -3.65 -4.85 -8.82
N GLU A 10 -4.02 -3.79 -9.56
CA GLU A 10 -5.37 -3.22 -9.51
C GLU A 10 -6.45 -4.18 -10.02
N GLY A 11 -6.14 -4.97 -11.07
CA GLY A 11 -7.12 -5.84 -11.71
C GLY A 11 -7.36 -7.17 -11.00
N THR A 12 -6.42 -7.63 -10.16
CA THR A 12 -6.51 -8.94 -9.49
C THR A 12 -6.55 -8.85 -7.97
N GLY A 13 -6.18 -7.71 -7.39
CA GLY A 13 -6.06 -7.54 -5.94
C GLY A 13 -4.88 -8.31 -5.33
N ILE A 14 -3.97 -8.88 -6.13
CA ILE A 14 -2.81 -9.61 -5.64
C ILE A 14 -1.76 -8.62 -5.11
N ASN A 15 -1.27 -8.86 -3.89
CA ASN A 15 -0.13 -8.12 -3.35
C ASN A 15 1.15 -8.58 -4.05
N LEU A 16 1.73 -7.68 -4.84
CA LEU A 16 2.99 -7.86 -5.55
C LEU A 16 4.19 -7.72 -4.61
N VAL A 17 4.10 -6.75 -3.69
CA VAL A 17 5.11 -6.46 -2.67
C VAL A 17 4.41 -6.13 -1.36
N GLU A 18 4.94 -6.66 -0.27
CA GLU A 18 4.57 -6.29 1.09
C GLU A 18 5.84 -5.92 1.85
N TYR A 19 5.86 -4.73 2.43
CA TYR A 19 6.94 -4.25 3.27
C TYR A 19 6.37 -3.79 4.60
N ARG A 20 7.02 -4.21 5.69
CA ARG A 20 6.58 -3.99 7.07
C ARG A 20 7.73 -3.39 7.86
N GLN A 21 7.43 -2.38 8.66
CA GLN A 21 8.41 -1.85 9.61
C GLN A 21 8.61 -2.80 10.79
N ASN A 22 9.73 -2.64 11.49
CA ASN A 22 10.05 -3.49 12.66
C ASN A 22 9.07 -3.29 13.82
N HIS A 23 8.50 -2.09 13.96
CA HIS A 23 7.55 -1.75 15.03
C HIS A 23 6.10 -2.17 14.71
N THR A 24 5.83 -2.70 13.51
CA THR A 24 4.47 -3.04 13.07
C THR A 24 3.81 -4.03 14.01
N ARG A 25 2.67 -3.64 14.58
CA ARG A 25 1.92 -4.46 15.55
C ARG A 25 0.89 -5.38 14.89
N ILE A 26 0.57 -5.15 13.63
CA ILE A 26 -0.40 -5.94 12.88
C ILE A 26 0.27 -7.25 12.48
N GLY A 27 -0.29 -8.40 12.88
CA GLY A 27 0.22 -9.73 12.51
C GLY A 27 0.23 -9.97 10.99
N THR A 28 1.11 -10.88 10.54
CA THR A 28 1.19 -11.28 9.12
C THR A 28 -0.01 -12.09 8.67
N GLU A 29 -0.63 -12.81 9.61
CA GLU A 29 -1.90 -13.52 9.44
C GLU A 29 -3.07 -12.59 9.07
N HIS A 30 -2.95 -11.29 9.35
CA HIS A 30 -3.98 -10.29 9.05
C HIS A 30 -3.83 -9.66 7.67
N SER A 31 -2.71 -9.84 6.95
CA SER A 31 -2.52 -9.30 5.59
C SER A 31 -3.60 -9.79 4.63
N ALA A 32 -3.95 -11.08 4.71
CA ALA A 32 -4.98 -11.67 3.86
C ALA A 32 -6.37 -11.08 4.15
N ILE A 33 -6.67 -10.85 5.44
CA ILE A 33 -7.94 -10.23 5.87
C ILE A 33 -8.02 -8.80 5.33
N PHE A 34 -6.96 -8.02 5.49
CA PHE A 34 -6.89 -6.64 5.04
C PHE A 34 -7.01 -6.52 3.51
N SER A 35 -6.31 -7.39 2.78
CA SER A 35 -6.37 -7.43 1.31
C SER A 35 -7.77 -7.78 0.83
N GLY A 36 -8.41 -8.78 1.46
CA GLY A 36 -9.79 -9.16 1.14
C GLY A 36 -10.80 -8.04 1.43
N PHE A 37 -10.63 -7.34 2.54
CA PHE A 37 -11.45 -6.18 2.91
C PHE A 37 -11.32 -5.04 1.89
N LEU A 38 -10.10 -4.70 1.48
CA LEU A 38 -9.86 -3.63 0.51
C LEU A 38 -10.49 -3.96 -0.85
N SER A 39 -10.29 -5.19 -1.34
CA SER A 39 -10.90 -5.66 -2.59
C SER A 39 -12.43 -5.59 -2.53
N ALA A 40 -13.04 -5.96 -1.40
CA ALA A 40 -14.49 -5.89 -1.23
C ALA A 40 -14.99 -4.43 -1.31
N ILE A 41 -14.32 -3.50 -0.65
CA ILE A 41 -14.68 -2.08 -0.69
C ILE A 41 -14.55 -1.51 -2.11
N GLN A 42 -13.45 -1.82 -2.82
CA GLN A 42 -13.22 -1.35 -4.19
C GLN A 42 -14.29 -1.86 -5.16
N ASN A 43 -14.67 -3.14 -5.02
CA ASN A 43 -15.75 -3.74 -5.80
C ASN A 43 -17.09 -3.02 -5.55
N ILE A 44 -17.43 -2.78 -4.28
CA ILE A 44 -18.66 -2.06 -3.92
C ILE A 44 -18.67 -0.65 -4.53
N THR A 45 -17.55 0.08 -4.46
CA THR A 45 -17.49 1.42 -5.04
C THR A 45 -17.64 1.45 -6.56
N THR A 46 -17.19 0.38 -7.23
CA THR A 46 -17.37 0.19 -8.67
C THR A 46 -18.84 -0.09 -8.99
N GLU A 47 -19.48 -1.04 -8.29
CA GLU A 47 -20.89 -1.36 -8.49
C GLU A 47 -21.83 -0.18 -8.23
N LEU A 48 -21.52 0.61 -7.20
CA LEU A 48 -22.29 1.81 -6.87
C LEU A 48 -21.95 3.02 -7.75
N ASN A 49 -20.89 2.94 -8.57
CA ASN A 49 -20.38 4.03 -9.41
C ASN A 49 -20.10 5.31 -8.60
N ILE A 50 -19.43 5.19 -7.46
CA ILE A 50 -19.16 6.31 -6.52
C ILE A 50 -17.69 6.75 -6.47
N GLY A 51 -16.96 6.59 -7.58
CA GLY A 51 -15.54 6.92 -7.67
C GLY A 51 -14.64 5.89 -6.98
N THR A 52 -13.39 6.26 -6.74
CA THR A 52 -12.36 5.36 -6.21
C THR A 52 -12.05 5.65 -4.75
N VAL A 53 -11.92 4.60 -3.94
CA VAL A 53 -11.49 4.75 -2.55
C VAL A 53 -10.01 5.09 -2.49
N ILE A 54 -9.69 6.26 -1.94
CA ILE A 54 -8.32 6.76 -1.77
C ILE A 54 -7.88 6.84 -0.30
N LEU A 55 -8.81 6.69 0.65
CA LEU A 55 -8.55 6.79 2.08
C LEU A 55 -9.60 6.02 2.89
N ILE A 56 -9.15 5.22 3.85
CA ILE A 56 -9.97 4.62 4.89
C ILE A 56 -9.32 4.96 6.24
N SER A 57 -10.03 5.70 7.11
CA SER A 57 -9.51 6.11 8.41
C SER A 57 -10.29 5.48 9.55
N THR A 58 -9.58 5.00 10.56
CA THR A 58 -10.13 4.49 11.82
C THR A 58 -9.70 5.37 12.99
N LYS A 59 -10.45 5.35 14.09
CA LYS A 59 -10.18 6.15 15.30
C LYS A 59 -9.96 5.27 16.52
N GLY A 60 -9.36 5.84 17.57
CA GLY A 60 -9.09 5.19 18.85
C GLY A 60 -7.60 5.02 19.11
N SER A 61 -7.23 4.36 20.22
CA SER A 61 -5.82 4.13 20.60
C SER A 61 -5.04 3.23 19.64
N ARG A 62 -5.72 2.66 18.64
CA ARG A 62 -5.16 1.88 17.52
C ARG A 62 -5.71 2.38 16.19
N GLY A 63 -6.03 3.68 16.09
CA GLY A 63 -6.50 4.29 14.86
C GLY A 63 -5.39 4.34 13.82
N HIS A 64 -5.75 4.03 12.57
CA HIS A 64 -4.85 4.09 11.42
C HIS A 64 -5.54 4.73 10.22
N ASN A 65 -4.74 5.35 9.37
CA ASN A 65 -5.07 5.79 8.03
C ASN A 65 -4.55 4.75 7.03
N CYS A 66 -5.46 4.14 6.27
CA CYS A 66 -5.15 3.37 5.07
C CYS A 66 -5.26 4.32 3.87
N ILE A 67 -4.11 4.73 3.34
CA ILE A 67 -3.98 5.66 2.23
C ILE A 67 -3.75 4.85 0.97
N ILE A 68 -4.60 5.03 -0.04
CA ILE A 68 -4.55 4.27 -1.29
C ILE A 68 -4.19 5.24 -2.40
N VAL A 69 -3.12 4.93 -3.11
CA VAL A 69 -2.60 5.69 -4.25
C VAL A 69 -2.75 4.83 -5.51
N PRO A 70 -3.81 5.03 -6.30
CA PRO A 70 -4.00 4.33 -7.56
C PRO A 70 -3.04 4.87 -8.62
N GLN A 71 -2.31 3.98 -9.28
CA GLN A 71 -1.45 4.29 -10.42
C GLN A 71 -1.33 3.05 -11.32
N SER A 72 -2.25 2.95 -12.28
CA SER A 72 -2.41 1.76 -13.12
C SER A 72 -1.07 1.25 -13.71
N PRO A 73 -0.81 -0.07 -13.64
CA PRO A 73 -1.71 -1.15 -13.23
C PRO A 73 -1.67 -1.52 -11.74
N ILE A 74 -1.17 -0.64 -10.87
CA ILE A 74 -0.98 -0.92 -9.44
C ILE A 74 -1.74 0.05 -8.53
N ASN A 75 -1.94 -0.37 -7.29
CA ASN A 75 -2.27 0.47 -6.16
C ASN A 75 -1.12 0.40 -5.15
N VAL A 76 -0.64 1.55 -4.69
CA VAL A 76 0.22 1.63 -3.51
C VAL A 76 -0.66 1.92 -2.30
N ILE A 77 -0.61 1.05 -1.30
CA ILE A 77 -1.41 1.14 -0.09
C ILE A 77 -0.46 1.33 1.08
N LEU A 78 -0.68 2.40 1.84
CA LEU A 78 0.11 2.77 3.00
C LEU A 78 -0.78 2.70 4.22
N LEU A 79 -0.33 2.00 5.26
CA LEU A 79 -0.99 1.99 6.54
C LEU A 79 -0.14 2.75 7.54
N ALA A 80 -0.66 3.88 8.01
CA ALA A 80 0.01 4.77 8.95
C ALA A 80 -0.88 5.05 10.16
N ASP A 81 -0.31 5.44 11.29
CA ASP A 81 -1.09 5.88 12.46
C ASP A 81 -2.06 7.02 12.10
N HIS A 82 -3.17 7.11 12.82
CA HIS A 82 -4.21 8.11 12.52
C HIS A 82 -3.75 9.57 12.63
N ASP A 83 -2.74 9.86 13.45
CA ASP A 83 -2.21 11.20 13.69
C ASP A 83 -1.19 11.63 12.62
N ASP A 84 -0.79 10.72 11.73
CA ASP A 84 0.21 11.03 10.71
C ASP A 84 -0.34 11.92 9.59
N PRO A 85 0.52 12.79 9.00
CA PRO A 85 0.13 13.65 7.90
C PRO A 85 -0.18 12.83 6.64
N ILE A 86 -1.47 12.73 6.31
CA ILE A 86 -1.99 11.96 5.17
C ILE A 86 -1.39 12.44 3.84
N ASP A 87 -1.28 13.76 3.64
CA ASP A 87 -0.82 14.32 2.36
C ASP A 87 0.66 14.00 2.07
N LEU A 88 1.49 14.00 3.11
CA LEU A 88 2.90 13.59 3.01
C LEU A 88 3.02 12.11 2.64
N TRP A 89 2.24 11.24 3.29
CA TRP A 89 2.23 9.82 2.94
C TRP A 89 1.67 9.57 1.53
N ARG A 90 0.68 10.35 1.09
CA ARG A 90 0.16 10.25 -0.27
C ARG A 90 1.23 10.60 -1.31
N GLU A 91 1.98 11.67 -1.09
CA GLU A 91 3.11 12.05 -1.95
C GLU A 91 4.16 10.93 -2.01
N GLN A 92 4.51 10.36 -0.86
CA GLN A 92 5.42 9.22 -0.79
C GLN A 92 4.89 8.00 -1.54
N GLY A 93 3.59 7.73 -1.48
CA GLY A 93 2.93 6.67 -2.24
C GLY A 93 3.08 6.86 -3.76
N HIS A 94 2.98 8.09 -4.27
CA HIS A 94 3.23 8.40 -5.68
C HIS A 94 4.69 8.17 -6.10
N ILE A 95 5.65 8.53 -5.24
CA ILE A 95 7.08 8.29 -5.47
C ILE A 95 7.35 6.77 -5.54
N ILE A 96 6.78 6.00 -4.61
CA ILE A 96 6.89 4.53 -4.58
C ILE A 96 6.30 3.92 -5.86
N ALA A 97 5.08 4.33 -6.24
CA ALA A 97 4.41 3.83 -7.43
C ALA A 97 5.24 4.08 -8.70
N THR A 98 5.74 5.30 -8.84
CA THR A 98 6.60 5.69 -9.98
C THR A 98 7.85 4.84 -10.05
N LYS A 99 8.58 4.68 -8.93
CA LYS A 99 9.79 3.84 -8.87
C LYS A 99 9.51 2.38 -9.18
N PHE A 100 8.37 1.86 -8.75
CA PHE A 100 7.97 0.48 -9.04
C PHE A 100 7.77 0.28 -10.55
N LEU A 101 7.02 1.17 -11.19
CA LEU A 101 6.73 1.10 -12.62
C LEU A 101 7.96 1.39 -13.49
N GLU A 102 8.88 2.24 -13.04
CA GLU A 102 10.19 2.42 -13.68
C GLU A 102 11.02 1.12 -13.64
N SER A 103 10.95 0.37 -12.54
CA SER A 103 11.75 -0.84 -12.34
C SER A 103 11.20 -2.07 -13.06
N TYR A 104 9.87 -2.20 -13.15
CA TYR A 104 9.21 -3.41 -13.63
C TYR A 104 8.29 -3.20 -14.84
N GLY A 105 8.10 -1.95 -15.28
CA GLY A 105 7.17 -1.59 -16.35
C GLY A 105 5.71 -1.70 -15.94
N THR A 106 4.81 -1.57 -16.92
CA THR A 106 3.35 -1.67 -16.75
C THR A 106 2.77 -2.98 -17.29
N ASN A 107 3.58 -3.79 -17.99
CA ASN A 107 3.13 -5.06 -18.58
C ASN A 107 3.88 -6.22 -17.93
N PHE A 108 3.33 -6.73 -16.83
CA PHE A 108 3.89 -7.84 -16.08
C PHE A 108 2.81 -8.84 -15.67
N ASN A 109 3.21 -10.09 -15.42
CA ASN A 109 2.31 -11.11 -14.90
C ASN A 109 2.19 -10.94 -13.36
N PRO A 110 1.01 -10.59 -12.81
CA PRO A 110 0.84 -10.39 -11.38
C PRO A 110 0.98 -11.68 -10.55
N HIS A 111 1.00 -12.86 -11.19
CA HIS A 111 1.20 -14.15 -10.52
C HIS A 111 2.68 -14.53 -10.35
N ASP A 112 3.60 -13.84 -11.02
CA ASP A 112 5.04 -14.11 -10.91
C ASP A 112 5.69 -13.21 -9.85
N LEU A 113 5.35 -13.47 -8.59
CA LEU A 113 5.78 -12.65 -7.44
C LEU A 113 7.30 -12.63 -7.23
N THR A 114 8.02 -13.61 -7.78
CA THR A 114 9.49 -13.70 -7.61
C THR A 114 10.22 -12.51 -8.22
N LYS A 115 9.64 -11.89 -9.25
CA LYS A 115 10.21 -10.72 -9.96
C LYS A 115 10.26 -9.46 -9.09
N PHE A 116 9.36 -9.33 -8.13
CA PHE A 116 9.21 -8.09 -7.34
C PHE A 116 9.97 -8.14 -6.00
N ARG A 117 10.59 -9.28 -5.64
CA ARG A 117 11.28 -9.46 -4.36
C ARG A 117 12.38 -8.44 -4.09
N GLY A 118 13.04 -7.96 -5.15
CA GLY A 118 14.10 -6.95 -5.03
C GLY A 118 13.59 -5.56 -4.62
N PHE A 119 12.29 -5.28 -4.76
CA PHE A 119 11.77 -3.95 -4.50
C PHE A 119 11.74 -3.59 -3.00
N SER A 120 11.69 -4.59 -2.11
CA SER A 120 11.69 -4.36 -0.66
C SER A 120 12.95 -3.63 -0.18
N SER A 121 14.11 -3.78 -0.84
CA SER A 121 15.30 -3.00 -0.49
C SER A 121 15.17 -1.52 -0.88
N ILE A 122 14.54 -1.24 -2.04
CA ILE A 122 14.25 0.13 -2.47
C ILE A 122 13.28 0.79 -1.49
N LEU A 123 12.25 0.06 -1.04
CA LEU A 123 11.31 0.56 -0.03
C LEU A 123 12.02 0.87 1.29
N LYS A 124 12.95 0.01 1.72
CA LYS A 124 13.75 0.25 2.93
C LYS A 124 14.53 1.56 2.84
N ASP A 125 15.18 1.83 1.72
CA ASP A 125 15.98 3.06 1.51
C ASP A 125 15.10 4.32 1.43
N LEU A 126 13.90 4.20 0.87
CA LEU A 126 12.91 5.29 0.84
C LEU A 126 12.32 5.60 2.22
N CYS A 127 12.23 4.58 3.08
CA CYS A 127 11.73 4.70 4.44
C CYS A 127 12.77 5.35 5.38
N SER A 128 14.06 5.07 5.18
CA SER A 128 15.13 5.60 6.02
C SER A 128 15.49 7.07 5.75
N THR A 129 14.98 7.67 4.68
CA THR A 129 15.36 9.05 4.28
C THR A 129 14.62 10.16 5.02
N HIS A 130 13.59 9.84 5.82
CA HIS A 130 12.71 10.84 6.43
C HIS A 130 12.49 10.68 7.94
N ASP A 131 13.31 9.90 8.66
CA ASP A 131 13.15 9.62 10.11
C ASP A 131 11.76 9.07 10.53
N TYR A 132 10.86 8.76 9.59
CA TYR A 132 9.50 8.28 9.86
C TYR A 132 9.42 6.77 10.13
N CYS A 133 10.57 6.07 10.16
CA CYS A 133 10.65 4.61 10.13
C CYS A 133 11.52 4.02 11.24
N GLU A 134 11.75 4.75 12.33
CA GLU A 134 12.35 4.16 13.56
C GLU A 134 11.35 3.24 14.29
#